data_AF-A0A4Q0GSS2-F1
#
_entry.id   AF-A0A4Q0GSS2-F1
#
_cell.length_a   1.000
_cell.length_b   1.000
_cell.length_c   1.000
_cell.angle_alpha   90.00
_cell.angle_beta   90.00
_cell.angle_gamma   90.00
#
_symmetry.space_group_name_H-M   'P 1'
#
loop_
_entity.id
_entity.type
_entity.pdbx_description
1 polymer ?
#
loop_
_entity_poly.entity_id
_entity_poly.type
_entity_poly.pdbx_seq_one_letter_code
_entity_poly.pdbx_strand_id
1 'polypeptide(L)'
;MTMQSITRQRIGNEAEPLIVIDGFASDPDALRGAAAQVPFGPAGAHYPGMCAQIPESYLQDQLPVVARGLGREFGSCRRIRVVDAQFSIVTISPGALEIRQRVPHVDAYGRDRIALIHYLSPTHRDGTAFFRHRATGFETIDETRAPEFFARLGSEVEAMPPEGYIAEDSALFERTALVEADYNRALLYRSYVLHSGAIARDAILSADPALGRLTVTAFLAIE
;
A
#
# COMPACT_ATOMS: atom_id res chain seq x y z
N MET A 1 -20.07 11.62 -10.55
CA MET A 1 -19.78 10.74 -9.40
C MET A 1 -19.73 9.32 -9.89
N THR A 2 -18.58 8.65 -9.76
CA THR A 2 -18.45 7.22 -10.06
C THR A 2 -19.26 6.43 -9.02
N MET A 3 -20.06 5.46 -9.46
CA MET A 3 -20.79 4.58 -8.53
C MET A 3 -19.79 3.71 -7.77
N GLN A 4 -20.01 3.55 -6.45
CA GLN A 4 -19.16 2.70 -5.63
C GLN A 4 -19.24 1.24 -6.11
N SER A 5 -18.09 0.62 -6.36
CA SER A 5 -17.99 -0.79 -6.75
C SER A 5 -16.99 -1.50 -5.83
N ILE A 6 -17.18 -2.81 -5.61
CA ILE A 6 -16.25 -3.62 -4.82
C ILE A 6 -15.91 -4.87 -5.63
N THR A 7 -14.67 -4.94 -6.09
CA THR A 7 -14.10 -6.09 -6.79
C THR A 7 -13.23 -6.88 -5.82
N ARG A 8 -13.40 -8.20 -5.83
CA ARG A 8 -12.56 -9.13 -5.05
C ARG A 8 -11.78 -9.99 -6.02
N GLN A 9 -10.49 -10.10 -5.80
CA GLN A 9 -9.61 -10.92 -6.60
C GLN A 9 -8.62 -11.68 -5.71
N ARG A 10 -8.02 -12.71 -6.29
CA ARG A 10 -7.02 -13.57 -5.67
C ARG A 10 -5.71 -13.34 -6.41
N ILE A 11 -4.65 -13.05 -5.67
CA ILE A 11 -3.35 -12.71 -6.24
C ILE A 11 -2.31 -13.77 -5.89
N GLY A 12 -1.39 -14.00 -6.84
CA GLY A 12 -0.31 -14.97 -6.69
C GLY A 12 -0.77 -16.44 -6.58
N ASN A 13 0.19 -17.31 -6.31
CA ASN A 13 -0.03 -18.74 -6.13
C ASN A 13 -0.63 -19.07 -4.74
N GLU A 14 -0.36 -18.25 -3.73
CA GLU A 14 -0.95 -18.38 -2.39
C GLU A 14 -2.42 -17.93 -2.37
N ALA A 15 -2.91 -17.34 -3.47
CA ALA A 15 -4.28 -16.89 -3.66
C ALA A 15 -4.74 -15.97 -2.52
N GLU A 16 -3.89 -15.03 -2.12
CA GLU A 16 -4.24 -14.05 -1.09
C GLU A 16 -5.35 -13.12 -1.59
N PRO A 17 -6.33 -12.77 -0.75
CA PRO A 17 -7.42 -11.91 -1.16
C PRO A 17 -6.94 -10.46 -1.29
N LEU A 18 -7.37 -9.81 -2.37
CA LEU A 18 -7.18 -8.40 -2.63
C LEU A 18 -8.53 -7.79 -3.00
N ILE A 19 -8.88 -6.70 -2.34
CA ILE A 19 -10.13 -5.98 -2.57
C ILE A 19 -9.78 -4.66 -3.23
N VAL A 20 -10.47 -4.35 -4.32
CA VAL A 20 -10.43 -3.06 -5.00
C VAL A 20 -11.79 -2.41 -4.86
N ILE A 21 -11.82 -1.17 -4.36
CA ILE A 21 -13.04 -0.40 -4.15
C ILE A 21 -12.93 0.89 -4.96
N ASP A 22 -13.67 1.00 -6.07
CA ASP A 22 -13.76 2.25 -6.81
C ASP A 22 -14.88 3.12 -6.23
N GLY A 23 -14.72 4.45 -6.26
CA GLY A 23 -15.69 5.36 -5.65
C GLY A 23 -15.75 5.22 -4.13
N PHE A 24 -14.58 5.16 -3.47
CA PHE A 24 -14.44 4.83 -2.06
C PHE A 24 -15.06 5.89 -1.14
N ALA A 25 -14.59 7.14 -1.23
CA ALA A 25 -15.15 8.28 -0.52
C ALA A 25 -16.29 8.94 -1.31
N SER A 26 -17.27 9.51 -0.61
CA SER A 26 -18.35 10.30 -1.21
C SER A 26 -17.86 11.63 -1.81
N ASP A 27 -16.88 12.26 -1.16
CA ASP A 27 -16.28 13.52 -1.58
C ASP A 27 -14.74 13.45 -1.50
N PRO A 28 -14.08 12.83 -2.50
CA PRO A 28 -12.62 12.74 -2.54
C PRO A 28 -11.95 14.10 -2.81
N ASP A 29 -12.67 15.10 -3.34
CA ASP A 29 -12.14 16.44 -3.57
C ASP A 29 -12.00 17.22 -2.25
N ALA A 30 -12.96 17.08 -1.34
CA ALA A 30 -12.84 17.62 0.01
C ALA A 30 -11.63 17.04 0.77
N LEU A 31 -11.32 15.75 0.58
CA LEU A 31 -10.13 15.13 1.17
C LEU A 31 -8.82 15.71 0.60
N ARG A 32 -8.75 15.94 -0.71
CA ARG A 32 -7.62 16.66 -1.34
C ARG A 32 -7.50 18.09 -0.80
N GLY A 33 -8.62 18.79 -0.67
CA GLY A 33 -8.68 20.12 -0.09
C GLY A 33 -8.14 20.14 1.34
N ALA A 34 -8.53 19.16 2.17
CA ALA A 34 -8.02 19.02 3.53
C ALA A 34 -6.51 18.73 3.57
N ALA A 35 -6.02 17.84 2.69
CA ALA A 35 -4.59 17.54 2.57
C ALA A 35 -3.78 18.81 2.24
N ALA A 36 -4.30 19.70 1.40
CA ALA A 36 -3.63 20.96 1.07
C ALA A 36 -3.55 21.97 2.24
N GLN A 37 -4.27 21.74 3.34
CA GLN A 37 -4.32 22.64 4.50
C GLN A 37 -3.54 22.12 5.72
N VAL A 38 -2.94 20.93 5.64
CA VAL A 38 -2.19 20.32 6.75
C VAL A 38 -0.71 20.24 6.44
N PRO A 39 0.18 20.40 7.43
CA PRO A 39 1.61 20.28 7.21
C PRO A 39 1.99 18.82 6.98
N PHE A 40 2.73 18.57 5.89
CA PHE A 40 3.40 17.29 5.65
C PHE A 40 4.78 17.29 6.29
N GLY A 41 5.11 16.20 6.98
CA GLY A 41 6.41 15.97 7.61
C GLY A 41 7.04 14.65 7.17
N PRO A 42 8.29 14.38 7.57
CA PRO A 42 8.95 13.12 7.28
C PRO A 42 8.10 11.93 7.76
N ALA A 43 7.90 10.95 6.89
CA ALA A 43 7.29 9.69 7.29
C ALA A 43 8.32 8.81 8.04
N GLY A 44 7.84 7.72 8.65
CA GLY A 44 8.73 6.71 9.23
C GLY A 44 9.66 6.06 8.19
N ALA A 45 10.73 5.42 8.64
CA ALA A 45 11.82 4.87 7.80
C ALA A 45 11.38 3.89 6.67
N HIS A 46 10.12 3.45 6.67
CA HIS A 46 9.58 2.55 5.67
C HIS A 46 8.96 3.24 4.47
N TYR A 47 8.43 4.45 4.65
CA TYR A 47 7.73 5.13 3.57
C TYR A 47 8.67 6.13 2.89
N PRO A 48 8.84 6.07 1.55
CA PRO A 48 9.76 6.93 0.83
C PRO A 48 9.15 8.29 0.52
N GLY A 49 8.76 9.03 1.56
CA GLY A 49 8.14 10.33 1.41
C GLY A 49 7.67 10.96 2.72
N MET A 50 6.55 11.67 2.63
CA MET A 50 6.01 12.49 3.70
C MET A 50 4.60 12.06 4.09
N CYS A 51 4.20 12.41 5.30
CA CYS A 51 2.86 12.16 5.79
C CYS A 51 2.25 13.36 6.53
N ALA A 52 0.93 13.35 6.65
CA ALA A 52 0.16 14.35 7.38
C ALA A 52 -1.08 13.72 8.03
N GLN A 53 -1.66 14.43 8.99
CA GLN A 53 -2.89 14.00 9.65
C GLN A 53 -4.08 14.02 8.68
N ILE A 54 -4.92 13.00 8.75
CA ILE A 54 -6.21 12.95 8.04
C ILE A 54 -7.32 13.64 8.83
N PRO A 55 -8.40 14.08 8.17
CA PRO A 55 -9.60 14.56 8.86
C PRO A 55 -10.18 13.49 9.79
N GLU A 56 -10.66 13.91 10.97
CA GLU A 56 -11.24 12.99 11.96
C GLU A 56 -12.46 12.22 11.41
N SER A 57 -13.25 12.85 10.54
CA SER A 57 -14.41 12.23 9.90
C SER A 57 -14.04 11.10 8.94
N TYR A 58 -12.81 11.08 8.41
CA TYR A 58 -12.40 10.11 7.38
C TYR A 58 -12.67 8.67 7.83
N LEU A 59 -12.20 8.29 9.02
CA LEU A 59 -12.37 6.92 9.52
C LEU A 59 -13.83 6.61 9.81
N GLN A 60 -14.60 7.57 10.32
CA GLN A 60 -16.03 7.41 10.59
C GLN A 60 -16.81 7.10 9.30
N ASP A 61 -16.49 7.80 8.22
CA ASP A 61 -17.15 7.65 6.92
C ASP A 61 -16.69 6.38 6.18
N GLN A 62 -15.41 6.04 6.26
CA GLN A 62 -14.83 4.96 5.46
C GLN A 62 -14.92 3.58 6.12
N LEU A 63 -14.95 3.45 7.45
CA LEU A 63 -15.01 2.15 8.11
C LEU A 63 -16.24 1.29 7.72
N PRO A 64 -17.46 1.83 7.52
CA PRO A 64 -18.59 1.06 7.01
C PRO A 64 -18.33 0.47 5.62
N VAL A 65 -17.65 1.21 4.74
CA VAL A 65 -17.28 0.75 3.39
C VAL A 65 -16.22 -0.35 3.48
N VAL A 66 -15.21 -0.16 4.33
CA VAL A 66 -14.18 -1.16 4.62
C VAL A 66 -14.78 -2.46 5.15
N ALA A 67 -15.72 -2.38 6.11
CA ALA A 67 -16.39 -3.54 6.68
C ALA A 67 -17.17 -4.34 5.62
N ARG A 68 -17.87 -3.65 4.71
CA ARG A 68 -18.54 -4.28 3.56
C ARG A 68 -17.54 -4.88 2.57
N GLY A 69 -16.38 -4.24 2.40
CA GLY A 69 -15.27 -4.73 1.60
C GLY A 69 -14.77 -6.08 2.11
N LEU A 70 -14.15 -6.08 3.30
CA LEU A 70 -13.42 -7.21 3.90
C LEU A 70 -14.17 -8.55 3.76
N GLY A 71 -15.50 -8.54 3.94
CA GLY A 71 -16.31 -9.72 3.65
C GLY A 71 -15.84 -10.98 4.39
N ARG A 72 -16.25 -12.16 3.93
CA ARG A 72 -15.90 -13.44 4.58
C ARG A 72 -14.49 -13.93 4.25
N GLU A 73 -13.91 -13.46 3.15
CA GLU A 73 -12.60 -13.92 2.65
C GLU A 73 -11.44 -13.54 3.57
N PHE A 74 -11.63 -12.48 4.37
CA PHE A 74 -10.67 -12.06 5.39
C PHE A 74 -10.88 -12.76 6.74
N GLY A 75 -11.95 -13.54 6.89
CA GLY A 75 -12.32 -14.28 8.09
C GLY A 75 -13.63 -13.77 8.72
N SER A 76 -14.02 -14.36 9.84
CA SER A 76 -15.12 -13.85 10.66
C SER A 76 -14.63 -12.70 11.54
N CYS A 77 -14.71 -11.47 11.05
CA CYS A 77 -14.39 -10.27 11.83
C CYS A 77 -15.61 -9.82 12.65
N ARG A 78 -15.42 -9.61 13.95
CA ARG A 78 -16.42 -9.01 14.86
C ARG A 78 -16.20 -7.52 15.01
N ARG A 79 -14.96 -7.05 14.87
CA ARG A 79 -14.54 -5.66 15.00
C ARG A 79 -13.41 -5.32 14.04
N ILE A 80 -13.40 -4.06 13.60
CA ILE A 80 -12.25 -3.43 12.94
C ILE A 80 -11.66 -2.42 13.91
N ARG A 81 -10.37 -2.53 14.20
CA ARG A 81 -9.62 -1.55 14.97
C ARG A 81 -8.65 -0.82 14.06
N VAL A 82 -8.67 0.51 14.10
CA VAL A 82 -7.67 1.33 13.41
C VAL A 82 -6.39 1.31 14.23
N VAL A 83 -5.28 0.93 13.61
CA VAL A 83 -3.95 0.93 14.21
C VAL A 83 -3.25 2.25 13.92
N ASP A 84 -3.31 2.69 12.66
CA ASP A 84 -2.78 3.96 12.20
C ASP A 84 -3.46 4.40 10.91
N ALA A 85 -3.52 5.70 10.63
CA ALA A 85 -4.07 6.25 9.39
C ALA A 85 -3.58 7.68 9.13
N GLN A 86 -3.07 7.93 7.93
CA GLN A 86 -2.41 9.18 7.57
C GLN A 86 -2.53 9.48 6.08
N PHE A 87 -2.48 10.77 5.70
CA PHE A 87 -2.16 11.14 4.33
C PHE A 87 -0.70 10.80 4.08
N SER A 88 -0.38 10.35 2.87
CA SER A 88 0.96 9.95 2.47
C SER A 88 1.24 10.47 1.05
N ILE A 89 2.43 11.02 0.82
CA ILE A 89 2.90 11.47 -0.49
C ILE A 89 4.33 10.96 -0.71
N VAL A 90 4.56 10.30 -1.84
CA VAL A 90 5.90 9.86 -2.26
C VAL A 90 6.70 11.05 -2.78
N THR A 91 7.89 11.28 -2.22
CA THR A 91 8.72 12.44 -2.58
C THR A 91 10.21 12.13 -2.75
N ILE A 92 10.67 10.94 -2.32
CA ILE A 92 12.09 10.60 -2.36
C ILE A 92 12.46 10.12 -3.77
N SER A 93 13.48 10.73 -4.37
CA SER A 93 13.95 10.32 -5.71
C SER A 93 14.53 8.89 -5.71
N PRO A 94 14.50 8.15 -6.83
CA PRO A 94 15.03 6.78 -6.91
C PRO A 94 16.47 6.63 -6.42
N GLY A 95 17.33 7.62 -6.68
CA GLY A 95 18.74 7.61 -6.25
C GLY A 95 18.95 7.89 -4.76
N ALA A 96 17.95 8.45 -4.08
CA ALA A 96 17.99 8.78 -2.65
C ALA A 96 17.28 7.74 -1.78
N LEU A 97 16.70 6.70 -2.37
CA LEU A 97 16.04 5.63 -1.63
C LEU A 97 17.04 4.85 -0.79
N GLU A 98 16.65 4.51 0.44
CA GLU A 98 17.32 3.47 1.20
C GLU A 98 17.06 2.09 0.57
N ILE A 99 17.98 1.14 0.75
CA ILE A 99 17.86 -0.22 0.20
C ILE A 99 16.51 -0.86 0.53
N ARG A 100 16.03 -0.69 1.75
CA ARG A 100 14.73 -1.21 2.20
C ARG A 100 13.51 -0.65 1.45
N GLN A 101 13.64 0.53 0.84
CA GLN A 101 12.60 1.17 0.04
C GLN A 101 12.66 0.76 -1.44
N ARG A 102 13.67 -0.03 -1.83
CA ARG A 102 13.90 -0.52 -3.20
C ARG A 102 13.45 -1.97 -3.40
N VAL A 103 12.94 -2.61 -2.36
CA VAL A 103 12.48 -4.01 -2.37
C VAL A 103 11.04 -4.11 -1.87
N PRO A 104 10.28 -5.16 -2.27
CA PRO A 104 8.98 -5.45 -1.68
C PRO A 104 9.10 -5.69 -0.18
N HIS A 105 8.07 -5.29 0.57
CA HIS A 105 8.02 -5.41 2.02
C HIS A 105 6.66 -5.92 2.50
N VAL A 106 6.59 -6.15 3.81
CA VAL A 106 5.36 -6.38 4.57
C VAL A 106 5.29 -5.35 5.69
N ASP A 107 4.09 -4.96 6.09
CA ASP A 107 3.88 -3.97 7.16
C ASP A 107 3.72 -4.62 8.54
N ALA A 108 3.27 -5.87 8.56
CA ALA A 108 3.09 -6.67 9.77
C ALA A 108 3.02 -8.16 9.42
N TYR A 109 3.29 -9.03 10.41
CA TYR A 109 3.29 -10.48 10.23
C TYR A 109 1.94 -11.16 10.49
N GLY A 110 1.02 -10.47 11.17
CA GLY A 110 -0.28 -11.03 11.57
C GLY A 110 -1.28 -11.10 10.41
N ARG A 111 -1.98 -12.24 10.27
CA ARG A 111 -3.06 -12.40 9.28
C ARG A 111 -4.19 -11.40 9.50
N ASP A 112 -4.44 -11.04 10.74
CA ASP A 112 -5.45 -10.07 11.17
C ASP A 112 -5.10 -8.62 10.82
N ARG A 113 -3.90 -8.36 10.30
CA ARG A 113 -3.45 -7.01 9.93
C ARG A 113 -3.77 -6.72 8.48
N ILE A 114 -4.48 -5.61 8.26
CA ILE A 114 -4.94 -5.17 6.93
C ILE A 114 -4.30 -3.82 6.61
N ALA A 115 -3.73 -3.71 5.42
CA ALA A 115 -3.33 -2.45 4.83
C ALA A 115 -4.46 -1.90 3.94
N LEU A 116 -4.67 -0.60 4.04
CA LEU A 116 -5.57 0.20 3.22
C LEU A 116 -4.77 1.28 2.52
N ILE A 117 -4.88 1.33 1.19
CA ILE A 117 -4.37 2.44 0.37
C ILE A 117 -5.55 3.06 -0.35
N HIS A 118 -5.78 4.36 -0.20
CA HIS A 118 -6.81 5.11 -0.92
C HIS A 118 -6.15 6.20 -1.76
N TYR A 119 -6.30 6.08 -3.08
CA TYR A 119 -5.71 6.95 -4.08
C TYR A 119 -6.53 8.24 -4.27
N LEU A 120 -5.89 9.38 -4.02
CA LEU A 120 -6.51 10.70 -4.08
C LEU A 120 -5.93 11.58 -5.19
N SER A 121 -5.24 10.98 -6.17
CA SER A 121 -4.53 11.69 -7.23
C SER A 121 -5.19 11.47 -8.60
N PRO A 122 -5.86 12.47 -9.20
CA PRO A 122 -6.60 12.31 -10.46
C PRO A 122 -5.78 11.84 -11.65
N THR A 123 -4.54 12.34 -11.75
CA THR A 123 -3.67 12.16 -12.92
C THR A 123 -2.61 11.08 -12.75
N HIS A 124 -2.46 10.52 -11.55
CA HIS A 124 -1.45 9.50 -11.26
C HIS A 124 -2.00 8.11 -11.52
N ARG A 125 -1.13 7.22 -12.01
CA ARG A 125 -1.44 5.79 -12.24
C ARG A 125 -0.56 4.86 -11.40
N ASP A 126 0.42 5.41 -10.70
CA ASP A 126 1.34 4.70 -9.82
C ASP A 126 0.60 3.96 -8.71
N GLY A 127 0.42 2.66 -8.92
CA GLY A 127 -0.43 1.81 -8.10
C GLY A 127 0.30 1.10 -6.97
N THR A 128 -0.15 -0.12 -6.67
CA THR A 128 0.51 -1.07 -5.77
C THR A 128 0.78 -2.35 -6.54
N ALA A 129 2.04 -2.78 -6.53
CA ALA A 129 2.47 -4.08 -7.04
C ALA A 129 2.64 -5.08 -5.89
N PHE A 130 2.34 -6.35 -6.18
CA PHE A 130 2.48 -7.47 -5.27
C PHE A 130 3.47 -8.47 -5.85
N PHE A 131 4.18 -9.17 -4.97
CA PHE A 131 5.37 -9.92 -5.39
C PHE A 131 5.46 -11.31 -4.75
N ARG A 132 6.21 -12.17 -5.43
CA ARG A 132 6.77 -13.41 -4.89
C ARG A 132 8.28 -13.28 -4.84
N HIS A 133 8.88 -13.63 -3.71
CA HIS A 133 10.32 -13.78 -3.62
C HIS A 133 10.77 -15.06 -4.32
N ARG A 134 11.70 -14.98 -5.28
CA ARG A 134 12.04 -16.11 -6.15
C ARG A 134 12.79 -17.23 -5.40
N ALA A 135 13.73 -16.87 -4.52
CA ALA A 135 14.57 -17.86 -3.84
C ALA A 135 13.81 -18.68 -2.80
N THR A 136 12.85 -18.07 -2.08
CA THR A 136 12.04 -18.77 -1.06
C THR A 136 10.68 -19.22 -1.58
N GLY A 137 10.22 -18.67 -2.70
CA GLY A 137 8.86 -18.88 -3.22
C GLY A 137 7.76 -18.17 -2.41
N PHE A 138 8.11 -17.38 -1.39
CA PHE A 138 7.12 -16.74 -0.52
C PHE A 138 6.43 -15.54 -1.18
N GLU A 139 5.12 -15.46 -1.01
CA GLU A 139 4.28 -14.30 -1.35
C GLU A 139 3.81 -13.58 -0.07
N THR A 140 3.70 -14.32 1.04
CA THR A 140 3.44 -13.79 2.38
C THR A 140 4.57 -14.06 3.36
N ILE A 141 4.82 -13.11 4.26
CA ILE A 141 5.82 -13.21 5.32
C ILE A 141 5.11 -13.10 6.67
N ASP A 142 4.97 -14.22 7.38
CA ASP A 142 4.55 -14.24 8.79
C ASP A 142 5.76 -14.41 9.72
N GLU A 143 5.53 -14.53 11.03
CA GLU A 143 6.63 -14.66 12.01
C GLU A 143 7.49 -15.91 11.78
N THR A 144 6.92 -16.97 11.20
CA THR A 144 7.63 -18.22 10.96
C THR A 144 8.52 -18.13 9.71
N ARG A 145 8.09 -17.36 8.71
CA ARG A 145 8.80 -17.16 7.44
C ARG A 145 9.83 -16.03 7.50
N ALA A 146 9.63 -15.04 8.37
CA ALA A 146 10.47 -13.85 8.45
C ALA A 146 11.97 -14.16 8.63
N PRO A 147 12.42 -15.06 9.53
CA PRO A 147 13.84 -15.31 9.71
C PRO A 147 14.54 -15.83 8.44
N GLU A 148 13.91 -16.77 7.74
CA GLU A 148 14.44 -17.31 6.48
C GLU A 148 14.43 -16.25 5.37
N PHE A 149 13.30 -15.55 5.22
CA PHE A 149 13.13 -14.53 4.19
C PHE A 149 14.17 -13.41 4.31
N PHE A 150 14.31 -12.80 5.48
CA PHE A 150 15.22 -11.67 5.65
C PHE A 150 16.69 -12.08 5.61
N ALA A 151 17.04 -13.30 6.07
CA ALA A 151 18.40 -13.80 5.92
C ALA A 151 18.78 -13.98 4.45
N ARG A 152 17.89 -14.56 3.63
CA ARG A 152 18.12 -14.72 2.18
C ARG A 152 18.18 -13.39 1.45
N LEU A 153 17.16 -12.54 1.66
CA LEU A 153 17.08 -11.24 1.01
C LEU A 153 18.29 -10.37 1.34
N GLY A 154 18.77 -10.39 2.59
CA GLY A 154 19.97 -9.65 3.02
C GLY A 154 21.19 -10.02 2.18
N SER A 155 21.51 -11.30 2.06
CA SER A 155 22.65 -11.77 1.24
C SER A 155 22.48 -11.46 -0.25
N GLU A 156 21.27 -11.57 -0.78
CA GLU A 156 20.98 -11.30 -2.20
C GLU A 156 21.11 -9.81 -2.55
N VAL A 157 20.64 -8.94 -1.67
CA VAL A 157 20.74 -7.48 -1.81
C VAL A 157 22.17 -6.99 -1.61
N GLU A 158 22.96 -7.62 -0.73
CA GLU A 158 24.39 -7.33 -0.61
C GLU A 158 25.16 -7.71 -1.87
N ALA A 159 24.83 -8.87 -2.47
CA ALA A 159 25.48 -9.35 -3.69
C ALA A 159 25.07 -8.52 -4.92
N MET A 160 23.80 -8.11 -5.00
CA MET A 160 23.25 -7.34 -6.11
C MET A 160 22.25 -6.30 -5.59
N PRO A 161 22.74 -5.09 -5.23
CA PRO A 161 21.89 -4.04 -4.69
C PRO A 161 20.81 -3.62 -5.69
N PRO A 162 19.53 -3.57 -5.28
CA PRO A 162 18.46 -3.09 -6.13
C PRO A 162 18.55 -1.57 -6.36
N GLU A 163 18.04 -1.12 -7.50
CA GLU A 163 18.04 0.28 -7.91
C GLU A 163 16.61 0.82 -7.99
N GLY A 164 16.39 1.99 -7.39
CA GLY A 164 15.14 2.72 -7.50
C GLY A 164 13.92 1.98 -6.94
N TYR A 165 12.75 2.40 -7.38
CA TYR A 165 11.49 1.75 -7.04
C TYR A 165 11.30 0.46 -7.82
N ILE A 166 10.80 -0.58 -7.16
CA ILE A 166 10.37 -1.81 -7.81
C ILE A 166 8.88 -1.71 -8.21
N ALA A 167 8.62 -1.89 -9.51
CA ALA A 167 7.27 -1.90 -10.07
C ALA A 167 6.99 -3.11 -10.99
N GLU A 168 8.04 -3.83 -11.38
CA GLU A 168 8.02 -4.97 -12.31
C GLU A 168 8.83 -6.13 -11.74
N ASP A 169 8.94 -7.22 -12.51
CA ASP A 169 9.83 -8.32 -12.20
C ASP A 169 11.28 -7.85 -12.03
N SER A 170 12.00 -8.52 -11.13
CA SER A 170 13.44 -8.41 -10.96
C SER A 170 14.08 -9.79 -10.86
N ALA A 171 15.40 -9.83 -10.72
CA ALA A 171 16.13 -11.07 -10.46
C ALA A 171 15.76 -11.70 -9.10
N LEU A 172 15.31 -10.90 -8.13
CA LEU A 172 14.96 -11.37 -6.78
C LEU A 172 13.46 -11.61 -6.61
N PHE A 173 12.63 -10.87 -7.37
CA PHE A 173 11.18 -10.89 -7.20
C PHE A 173 10.44 -11.07 -8.53
N GLU A 174 9.33 -11.78 -8.48
CA GLU A 174 8.35 -11.87 -9.55
C GLU A 174 7.12 -11.06 -9.16
N ARG A 175 6.60 -10.22 -10.06
CA ARG A 175 5.37 -9.48 -9.82
C ARG A 175 4.17 -10.38 -10.04
N THR A 176 3.44 -10.65 -8.97
CA THR A 176 2.25 -11.53 -8.98
C THR A 176 0.97 -10.79 -9.32
N ALA A 177 0.90 -9.49 -9.01
CA ALA A 177 -0.22 -8.63 -9.38
C ALA A 177 0.21 -7.15 -9.41
N LEU A 178 -0.56 -6.36 -10.15
CA LEU A 178 -0.50 -4.90 -10.15
C LEU A 178 -1.93 -4.38 -10.11
N VAL A 179 -2.20 -3.43 -9.21
CA VAL A 179 -3.40 -2.61 -9.31
C VAL A 179 -2.98 -1.17 -9.51
N GLU A 180 -3.25 -0.65 -10.70
CA GLU A 180 -3.02 0.75 -11.04
C GLU A 180 -3.83 1.66 -10.11
N ALA A 181 -3.23 2.80 -9.77
CA ALA A 181 -3.97 3.85 -9.09
C ALA A 181 -5.06 4.39 -10.00
N ASP A 182 -6.22 4.65 -9.40
CA ASP A 182 -7.29 5.42 -10.02
C ASP A 182 -7.87 6.37 -8.98
N TYR A 183 -8.43 7.48 -9.41
CA TYR A 183 -8.93 8.48 -8.49
C TYR A 183 -10.09 7.94 -7.65
N ASN A 184 -10.01 8.11 -6.33
CA ASN A 184 -11.00 7.61 -5.38
C ASN A 184 -11.11 6.07 -5.36
N ARG A 185 -10.04 5.37 -5.74
CA ARG A 185 -9.89 3.92 -5.57
C ARG A 185 -9.23 3.61 -4.23
N ALA A 186 -9.76 2.62 -3.51
CA ALA A 186 -9.10 2.03 -2.36
C ALA A 186 -8.74 0.57 -2.58
N LEU A 187 -7.65 0.13 -1.97
CA LEU A 187 -7.20 -1.26 -1.90
C LEU A 187 -7.26 -1.74 -0.46
N LEU A 188 -7.71 -2.97 -0.24
CA LEU A 188 -7.55 -3.68 1.03
C LEU A 188 -6.85 -5.00 0.78
N TYR A 189 -5.76 -5.24 1.50
CA TYR A 189 -4.98 -6.47 1.45
C TYR A 189 -4.36 -6.76 2.82
N ARG A 190 -3.96 -8.01 3.06
CA ARG A 190 -3.30 -8.35 4.32
C ARG A 190 -1.89 -7.76 4.36
N SER A 191 -1.53 -7.15 5.48
CA SER A 191 -0.25 -6.45 5.69
C SER A 191 0.98 -7.35 5.56
N TYR A 192 0.80 -8.67 5.63
CA TYR A 192 1.87 -9.67 5.49
C TYR A 192 2.15 -10.11 4.04
N VAL A 193 1.46 -9.55 3.03
CA VAL A 193 1.68 -9.86 1.62
C VAL A 193 2.84 -9.00 1.12
N LEU A 194 3.79 -9.58 0.41
CA LEU A 194 4.89 -8.83 -0.20
C LEU A 194 4.37 -7.85 -1.25
N HIS A 195 4.63 -6.57 -1.02
CA HIS A 195 4.12 -5.51 -1.88
C HIS A 195 5.07 -4.30 -1.93
N SER A 196 4.83 -3.43 -2.90
CA SER A 196 5.51 -2.13 -3.03
C SER A 196 4.61 -1.13 -3.77
N GLY A 197 4.84 0.16 -3.55
CA GLY A 197 4.31 1.19 -4.45
C GLY A 197 4.92 1.00 -5.84
N ALA A 198 4.09 0.88 -6.86
CA ALA A 198 4.52 0.77 -8.25
C ALA A 198 4.76 2.16 -8.83
N ILE A 199 5.85 2.81 -8.40
CA ILE A 199 6.19 4.18 -8.79
C ILE A 199 6.91 4.17 -10.14
N ALA A 200 6.38 4.87 -11.15
CA ALA A 200 6.98 4.96 -12.46
C ALA A 200 8.32 5.74 -12.42
N ARG A 201 9.20 5.47 -13.40
CA ARG A 201 10.52 6.15 -13.49
C ARG A 201 10.40 7.65 -13.74
N ASP A 202 9.34 8.07 -14.41
CA ASP A 202 8.99 9.45 -14.74
C ASP A 202 7.90 10.04 -13.81
N ALA A 203 7.64 9.39 -12.68
CA ALA A 203 6.66 9.85 -11.70
C ALA A 203 6.98 11.26 -11.19
N ILE A 204 5.92 12.06 -10.99
CA ILE A 204 6.04 13.39 -10.37
C ILE A 204 6.17 13.21 -8.86
N LEU A 205 7.39 13.35 -8.35
CA LEU A 205 7.73 13.26 -6.93
C LEU A 205 7.64 14.63 -6.26
N SER A 206 6.42 15.17 -6.17
CA SER A 206 6.15 16.48 -5.58
C SER A 206 5.63 16.36 -4.15
N ALA A 207 6.09 17.26 -3.28
CA ALA A 207 5.56 17.46 -1.94
C ALA A 207 4.16 18.11 -1.92
N ASP A 208 3.74 18.72 -3.03
CA ASP A 208 2.43 19.35 -3.16
C ASP A 208 1.33 18.28 -3.33
N PRO A 209 0.36 18.15 -2.42
CA PRO A 209 -0.74 17.18 -2.53
C PRO A 209 -1.61 17.36 -3.78
N ALA A 210 -1.59 18.53 -4.42
CA ALA A 210 -2.27 18.75 -5.69
C ALA A 210 -1.56 18.05 -6.87
N LEU A 211 -0.22 17.92 -6.80
CA LEU A 211 0.65 17.47 -7.88
C LEU A 211 1.26 16.08 -7.66
N GLY A 212 1.58 15.72 -6.42
CA GLY A 212 2.22 14.47 -6.06
C GLY A 212 1.24 13.30 -5.96
N ARG A 213 1.79 12.10 -5.79
CA ARG A 213 1.01 10.87 -5.54
C ARG A 213 0.46 10.88 -4.11
N LEU A 214 -0.62 11.62 -3.90
CA LEU A 214 -1.38 11.67 -2.65
C LEU A 214 -2.22 10.41 -2.47
N THR A 215 -2.04 9.75 -1.32
CA THR A 215 -2.88 8.66 -0.84
C THR A 215 -3.29 8.90 0.62
N VAL A 216 -4.34 8.22 1.07
CA VAL A 216 -4.45 7.84 2.49
C VAL A 216 -3.90 6.43 2.65
N THR A 217 -2.98 6.24 3.59
CA THR A 217 -2.49 4.93 4.03
C THR A 217 -3.04 4.67 5.42
N ALA A 218 -3.70 3.53 5.62
CA ALA A 218 -4.16 3.12 6.93
C ALA A 218 -3.86 1.65 7.21
N PHE A 219 -3.62 1.35 8.48
CA PHE A 219 -3.40 0.01 8.98
C PHE A 219 -4.50 -0.34 9.97
N LEU A 220 -5.11 -1.51 9.76
CA LEU A 220 -6.23 -2.00 10.54
C LEU A 220 -5.87 -3.34 11.17
N ALA A 221 -6.58 -3.69 12.22
CA ALA A 221 -6.63 -5.03 12.78
C ALA A 221 -8.09 -5.53 12.76
N ILE A 222 -8.28 -6.79 12.36
CA ILE A 222 -9.59 -7.46 12.44
C ILE A 222 -9.61 -8.44 13.61
N GLU A 223 -10.61 -8.29 14.48
CA GLU A 223 -10.73 -9.01 15.75
C GLU A 223 -12.11 -9.66 15.88
#